data_AF-A0A0M3JCC5-F1
#
_entry.id   AF-A0A0M3JCC5-F1
#
_cell.length_a   1.000
_cell.length_b   1.000
_cell.length_c   1.000
_cell.angle_alpha   90.00
_cell.angle_beta   90.00
_cell.angle_gamma   90.00
#
_symmetry.space_group_name_H-M   'P 1'
#
loop_
_entity.id
_entity.type
_entity.pdbx_description
1 polymer ?
#
loop_
_entity_poly.entity_id
_entity_poly.type
_entity_poly.pdbx_seq_one_letter_code
_entity_poly.pdbx_strand_id
1 'polypeptide(L)'
;MGCVSIERSCAGVSVLDNVLEEIRMVLELNHTSLNQDAVLAVTFLGQLYNYSVCDSPIIFKTLYQLITFGAFDVLLDDWNNLTRVRLVCELLLTCGEYFNGGSAKKKLDCFLVYFYRYLWAKKDAYAAREVPFPNEVMFRVEEMIEYVRKGSKLPENMKEAQQ
;
A
#
# COMPACT_ATOMS: atom_id res chain seq x y z
N MET A 1 -38.61 -6.81 11.97
CA MET A 1 -37.59 -7.15 10.95
C MET A 1 -36.49 -6.11 11.08
N GLY A 2 -35.48 -6.25 11.93
CA GLY A 2 -34.72 -7.44 12.29
C GLY A 2 -33.26 -7.06 12.03
N CYS A 3 -32.68 -6.26 12.95
CA CYS A 3 -31.31 -5.80 12.88
C CYS A 3 -30.36 -7.00 12.85
N VAL A 4 -29.86 -7.35 11.67
CA VAL A 4 -28.67 -8.18 11.51
C VAL A 4 -27.48 -7.24 11.60
N SER A 5 -27.07 -6.92 12.81
CA SER A 5 -25.85 -6.14 13.04
C SER A 5 -25.20 -6.62 14.32
N ILE A 6 -24.00 -7.19 14.13
CA ILE A 6 -22.92 -7.35 15.11
C ILE A 6 -22.98 -8.63 15.96
N GLU A 7 -22.68 -9.75 15.32
CA GLU A 7 -21.70 -10.71 15.86
C GLU A 7 -20.49 -10.70 14.90
N ARG A 8 -19.64 -9.68 14.99
CA ARG A 8 -18.25 -9.83 14.51
C ARG A 8 -17.58 -10.73 15.53
N SER A 9 -17.51 -12.04 15.24
CA SER A 9 -16.90 -13.02 16.13
C SER A 9 -15.53 -12.53 16.61
N CYS A 10 -15.22 -12.65 17.90
CA CYS A 10 -13.93 -12.25 18.48
C CYS A 10 -12.74 -12.79 17.68
N ALA A 11 -12.89 -13.98 17.08
CA ALA A 11 -11.92 -14.58 16.18
C ALA A 11 -11.57 -13.70 14.96
N GLY A 12 -12.56 -13.07 14.30
CA GLY A 12 -12.31 -12.23 13.12
C GLY A 12 -11.56 -10.95 13.47
N VAL A 13 -11.85 -10.37 14.63
CA VAL A 13 -11.12 -9.20 15.18
C VAL A 13 -9.69 -9.60 15.53
N SER A 14 -9.49 -10.72 16.24
CA SER A 14 -8.16 -11.21 16.59
C SER A 14 -7.30 -11.55 15.36
N VAL A 15 -7.88 -12.16 14.32
CA VAL A 15 -7.18 -12.45 13.07
C VAL A 15 -6.74 -11.15 12.38
N LEU A 16 -7.63 -10.16 12.29
CA LEU A 16 -7.31 -8.87 11.71
C LEU A 16 -6.20 -8.15 12.50
N ASP A 17 -6.30 -8.13 13.82
CA ASP A 17 -5.30 -7.49 14.68
C ASP A 17 -3.92 -8.15 14.52
N ASN A 18 -3.87 -9.48 14.46
CA ASN A 18 -2.63 -10.22 14.22
C ASN A 18 -2.00 -9.86 12.87
N VAL A 19 -2.81 -9.77 11.80
CA VAL A 19 -2.31 -9.41 10.46
C VAL A 19 -1.78 -7.97 10.42
N LEU A 20 -2.48 -7.03 11.07
CA LEU A 20 -2.03 -5.65 11.16
C LEU A 20 -0.72 -5.52 11.95
N GLU A 21 -0.55 -6.33 12.99
CA GLU A 21 0.67 -6.38 13.78
C GLU A 21 1.83 -7.04 13.02
N GLU A 22 1.55 -8.10 12.26
CA GLU A 22 2.54 -8.73 11.37
C GLU A 22 3.07 -7.72 10.34
N ILE A 23 2.18 -6.95 9.69
CA ILE A 23 2.58 -5.89 8.76
C ILE A 23 3.47 -4.85 9.45
N ARG A 24 3.19 -4.48 10.72
CA ARG A 24 4.06 -3.57 11.49
C ARG A 24 5.43 -4.16 11.77
N MET A 25 5.47 -5.40 12.25
CA MET A 25 6.74 -6.08 12.56
C MET A 25 7.65 -6.15 11.32
N VAL A 26 7.11 -6.42 10.14
CA VAL A 26 7.93 -6.42 8.92
C VAL A 26 8.47 -5.02 8.60
N LEU A 27 7.67 -3.96 8.78
CA LEU A 27 8.14 -2.59 8.56
C LEU A 27 9.22 -2.16 9.57
N GLU A 28 9.18 -2.67 10.80
CA GLU A 28 10.16 -2.39 11.86
C GLU A 28 11.47 -3.16 11.67
N LEU A 29 11.37 -4.44 11.33
CA LEU A 29 12.54 -5.31 11.17
C LEU A 29 13.24 -5.09 9.82
N ASN A 30 12.48 -4.76 8.77
CA ASN A 30 12.96 -4.42 7.44
C ASN A 30 13.98 -5.43 6.85
N HIS A 31 13.83 -6.71 7.21
CA HIS A 31 14.71 -7.79 6.79
C HIS A 31 14.18 -8.45 5.51
N THR A 32 15.08 -8.70 4.55
CA THR A 32 14.72 -9.30 3.25
C THR A 32 14.08 -10.69 3.34
N SER A 33 14.36 -11.44 4.41
CA SER A 33 13.72 -12.75 4.67
C SER A 33 12.22 -12.62 4.92
N LEU A 34 11.76 -11.48 5.44
CA LEU A 34 10.35 -11.23 5.77
C LEU A 34 9.57 -10.63 4.60
N ASN A 35 10.21 -10.36 3.46
CA ASN A 35 9.54 -9.74 2.31
C ASN A 35 8.40 -10.61 1.76
N GLN A 36 8.55 -11.94 1.79
CA GLN A 36 7.49 -12.86 1.34
C GLN A 36 6.31 -12.87 2.32
N ASP A 37 6.61 -12.95 3.62
CA ASP A 37 5.60 -12.89 4.69
C ASP A 37 4.83 -11.57 4.62
N ALA A 38 5.51 -10.47 4.37
CA ALA A 38 4.88 -9.16 4.19
C ALA A 38 3.88 -9.15 3.01
N VAL A 39 4.28 -9.70 1.87
CA VAL A 39 3.41 -9.82 0.69
C VAL A 39 2.18 -10.68 1.01
N LEU A 40 2.37 -11.80 1.72
CA LEU A 40 1.26 -12.65 2.15
C LEU A 40 0.33 -11.92 3.12
N ALA A 41 0.86 -11.21 4.10
CA ALA A 41 0.09 -10.48 5.10
C ALA A 41 -0.75 -9.34 4.46
N VAL A 42 -0.17 -8.55 3.56
CA VAL A 42 -0.92 -7.47 2.87
C VAL A 42 -1.95 -8.04 1.90
N THR A 43 -1.62 -9.13 1.19
CA THR A 43 -2.58 -9.79 0.29
C THR A 43 -3.74 -10.35 1.11
N PHE A 44 -3.45 -11.00 2.25
CA PHE A 44 -4.47 -11.54 3.14
C PHE A 44 -5.35 -10.42 3.73
N LEU A 45 -4.77 -9.28 4.14
CA LEU A 45 -5.54 -8.11 4.56
C LEU A 45 -6.49 -7.61 3.46
N GLY A 46 -6.03 -7.57 2.20
CA GLY A 46 -6.87 -7.24 1.05
C GLY A 46 -8.04 -8.22 0.88
N GLN A 47 -7.79 -9.52 1.05
CA GLN A 47 -8.86 -10.53 1.02
C GLN A 47 -9.85 -10.35 2.19
N LEU A 48 -9.37 -10.07 3.41
CA LEU A 48 -10.25 -9.78 4.55
C LEU A 48 -11.21 -8.61 4.26
N TYR A 49 -10.76 -7.60 3.51
CA TYR A 49 -11.63 -6.54 3.04
C TYR A 49 -12.66 -7.04 2.00
N ASN A 50 -12.23 -7.82 1.00
CA ASN A 50 -13.11 -8.37 -0.03
C ASN A 50 -14.24 -9.25 0.57
N TYR A 51 -13.93 -10.00 1.63
CA TYR A 51 -14.90 -10.81 2.37
C TYR A 51 -15.63 -10.05 3.49
N SER A 52 -15.55 -8.71 3.51
CA SER A 52 -16.25 -7.83 4.47
C SER A 52 -15.91 -8.09 5.96
N VAL A 53 -14.74 -8.67 6.23
CA VAL A 53 -14.22 -8.86 7.59
C VAL A 53 -13.68 -7.54 8.15
N CYS A 54 -13.13 -6.67 7.29
CA CYS A 54 -12.65 -5.35 7.66
C CYS A 54 -13.22 -4.23 6.75
N ASP A 55 -13.24 -3.01 7.29
CA ASP A 55 -13.80 -1.84 6.60
C ASP A 55 -12.72 -1.04 5.85
N SER A 56 -13.11 -0.28 4.82
CA SER A 56 -12.19 0.54 4.02
C SER A 56 -11.25 1.47 4.81
N PRO A 57 -11.61 2.06 5.97
CA PRO A 57 -10.68 2.89 6.74
C PRO A 57 -9.42 2.14 7.20
N ILE A 58 -9.53 0.82 7.44
CA ILE A 58 -8.39 -0.01 7.85
C ILE A 58 -7.40 -0.14 6.69
N ILE A 59 -7.90 -0.42 5.47
CA ILE A 59 -7.08 -0.50 4.26
C ILE A 59 -6.35 0.82 4.00
N PHE A 60 -7.05 1.95 4.05
CA PHE A 60 -6.40 3.25 3.88
C PHE A 60 -5.37 3.53 4.98
N LYS A 61 -5.67 3.22 6.24
CA LYS A 61 -4.72 3.39 7.34
C LYS A 61 -3.44 2.58 7.10
N THR A 62 -3.57 1.32 6.67
CA THR A 62 -2.43 0.46 6.35
C THR A 62 -1.65 0.99 5.15
N LEU A 63 -2.33 1.42 4.07
CA LEU A 63 -1.70 2.04 2.89
C LEU A 63 -0.84 3.25 3.27
N TYR A 64 -1.37 4.16 4.09
CA TYR A 64 -0.59 5.30 4.60
C TYR A 64 0.56 4.83 5.48
N GLN A 65 0.33 3.86 6.38
CA GLN A 65 1.37 3.33 7.25
C GLN A 65 2.55 2.76 6.44
N LEU A 66 2.30 2.01 5.36
CA LEU A 66 3.34 1.45 4.50
C LEU A 66 4.28 2.51 3.91
N ILE A 67 3.79 3.72 3.62
CA ILE A 67 4.59 4.79 2.98
C ILE A 67 5.10 5.84 3.97
N THR A 68 4.47 6.02 5.14
CA THR A 68 4.87 7.05 6.11
C THR A 68 5.70 6.51 7.27
N PHE A 69 5.56 5.23 7.62
CA PHE A 69 6.22 4.66 8.79
C PHE A 69 7.74 4.66 8.61
N GLY A 70 8.48 5.45 9.41
CA GLY A 70 9.93 5.52 9.27
C GLY A 70 10.42 6.06 7.92
N ALA A 71 9.59 6.79 7.16
CA ALA A 71 9.96 7.34 5.85
C ALA A 71 11.13 8.36 5.90
N PHE A 72 11.44 8.88 7.09
CA PHE A 72 12.57 9.77 7.34
C PHE A 72 13.72 9.08 8.10
N ASP A 73 13.57 7.80 8.42
CA ASP A 73 14.58 7.02 9.12
C ASP A 73 15.30 6.10 8.13
N VAL A 74 16.55 6.43 7.85
CA VAL A 74 17.40 5.69 6.90
C VAL A 74 17.60 4.23 7.33
N LEU A 75 17.47 3.92 8.63
CA LEU A 75 17.58 2.55 9.14
C LEU A 75 16.35 1.70 8.76
N LEU A 76 15.17 2.32 8.69
CA LEU A 76 13.90 1.64 8.41
C LEU A 76 13.50 1.69 6.94
N ASP A 77 14.04 2.64 6.18
CA ASP A 77 13.65 2.87 4.79
C ASP A 77 14.80 3.34 3.90
N ASP A 78 15.78 2.46 3.72
CA ASP A 78 16.96 2.74 2.90
C ASP A 78 16.59 3.10 1.45
N TRP A 79 17.44 3.87 0.77
CA TRP A 79 17.19 4.36 -0.59
C TRP A 79 16.97 3.23 -1.60
N ASN A 80 17.61 2.06 -1.41
CA ASN A 80 17.47 0.90 -2.28
C ASN A 80 16.27 0.00 -1.94
N ASN A 81 15.62 0.28 -0.80
CA ASN A 81 14.52 -0.55 -0.33
C ASN A 81 13.23 -0.15 -1.04
N LEU A 82 12.78 -1.02 -1.93
CA LEU A 82 11.55 -0.85 -2.70
C LEU A 82 10.43 -1.79 -2.21
N THR A 83 10.63 -2.52 -1.11
CA THR A 83 9.64 -3.46 -0.56
C THR A 83 8.31 -2.76 -0.29
N ARG A 84 8.35 -1.56 0.30
CA ARG A 84 7.14 -0.78 0.62
C ARG A 84 6.33 -0.40 -0.63
N VAL A 85 7.02 -0.06 -1.72
CA VAL A 85 6.37 0.20 -3.03
C VAL A 85 5.65 -1.06 -3.51
N ARG A 86 6.32 -2.21 -3.42
CA ARG A 86 5.73 -3.51 -3.80
C ARG A 86 4.52 -3.85 -2.93
N LEU A 87 4.60 -3.69 -1.61
CA LEU A 87 3.48 -3.97 -0.69
C LEU A 87 2.25 -3.11 -0.98
N VAL A 88 2.43 -1.82 -1.28
CA VAL A 88 1.33 -0.96 -1.71
C VAL A 88 0.70 -1.47 -3.00
N CYS A 89 1.52 -1.90 -3.97
CA CYS A 89 1.03 -2.45 -5.23
C CYS A 89 0.20 -3.72 -5.00
N GLU A 90 0.71 -4.68 -4.23
CA GLU A 90 0.01 -5.94 -3.96
C GLU A 90 -1.32 -5.73 -3.23
N LEU A 91 -1.35 -4.83 -2.23
CA LEU A 91 -2.58 -4.51 -1.51
C LEU A 91 -3.63 -3.90 -2.44
N LEU A 92 -3.25 -2.93 -3.27
CA LEU A 92 -4.16 -2.28 -4.21
C LEU A 92 -4.58 -3.18 -5.38
N LEU A 93 -3.71 -4.09 -5.84
CA LEU A 93 -4.08 -5.11 -6.83
C LEU A 93 -5.08 -6.13 -6.26
N THR A 94 -5.10 -6.31 -4.94
CA THR A 94 -6.01 -7.27 -4.28
C THR A 94 -7.41 -6.69 -4.02
N CYS A 95 -7.50 -5.42 -3.62
CA CYS A 95 -8.76 -4.81 -3.15
C CYS A 95 -9.11 -3.45 -3.78
N GLY A 96 -8.27 -2.93 -4.68
CA GLY A 96 -8.40 -1.57 -5.19
C GLY A 96 -9.58 -1.33 -6.13
N GLU A 97 -10.10 -2.37 -6.80
CA GLU A 97 -11.25 -2.25 -7.72
C GLU A 97 -12.53 -1.78 -7.02
N TYR A 98 -12.65 -1.99 -5.71
CA TYR A 98 -13.80 -1.53 -4.93
C TYR A 98 -13.75 -0.04 -4.59
N PHE A 99 -12.62 0.64 -4.82
CA PHE A 99 -12.42 2.07 -4.51
C PHE A 99 -12.69 2.99 -5.73
N ASN A 100 -13.74 2.67 -6.49
CA ASN A 100 -14.13 3.39 -7.70
C ASN A 100 -15.32 4.36 -7.52
N GLY A 101 -15.98 4.35 -6.35
CA GLY A 101 -17.16 5.17 -6.08
C GLY A 101 -17.07 6.01 -4.79
N GLY A 102 -17.90 7.05 -4.73
CA GLY A 102 -18.21 7.80 -3.51
C GLY A 102 -16.99 8.41 -2.79
N SER A 103 -16.99 8.31 -1.46
CA SER A 103 -15.92 8.82 -0.60
C SER A 103 -14.64 7.99 -0.67
N ALA A 104 -14.74 6.70 -0.97
CA ALA A 104 -13.60 5.80 -1.13
C ALA A 104 -12.74 6.17 -2.34
N LYS A 105 -13.38 6.55 -3.46
CA LYS A 105 -12.68 7.07 -4.64
C LYS A 105 -11.79 8.26 -4.29
N LYS A 106 -12.37 9.29 -3.64
CA LYS A 106 -11.63 10.49 -3.23
C LYS A 106 -10.47 10.19 -2.27
N LYS A 107 -10.65 9.24 -1.35
CA LYS A 107 -9.60 8.81 -0.43
C LYS A 107 -8.45 8.12 -1.16
N LEU A 108 -8.77 7.26 -2.14
CA LEU A 108 -7.75 6.61 -2.96
C LEU A 108 -7.02 7.62 -3.85
N ASP A 109 -7.75 8.54 -4.49
CA ASP A 109 -7.12 9.60 -5.31
C ASP A 109 -6.16 10.44 -4.45
N CYS A 110 -6.58 10.81 -3.24
CA CYS A 110 -5.72 11.51 -2.28
C CYS A 110 -4.49 10.67 -1.87
N PHE A 111 -4.68 9.39 -1.56
CA PHE A 111 -3.58 8.49 -1.23
C PHE A 111 -2.55 8.36 -2.37
N LEU A 112 -3.02 8.25 -3.62
CA LEU A 112 -2.15 8.11 -4.78
C LEU A 112 -1.19 9.29 -4.92
N VAL A 113 -1.62 10.53 -4.60
CA VAL A 113 -0.75 11.72 -4.56
C VAL A 113 0.41 11.51 -3.56
N TYR A 114 0.13 11.00 -2.35
CA TYR A 114 1.18 10.70 -1.37
C TYR A 114 2.10 9.56 -1.83
N PHE A 115 1.52 8.51 -2.43
CA PHE A 115 2.28 7.39 -2.97
C PHE A 115 3.22 7.82 -4.09
N TYR A 116 2.77 8.67 -5.01
CA TYR A 116 3.61 9.19 -6.10
C TYR A 116 4.76 10.04 -5.57
N ARG A 117 4.53 10.87 -4.55
CA ARG A 117 5.61 11.63 -3.90
C ARG A 117 6.65 10.70 -3.27
N TYR A 118 6.20 9.64 -2.60
CA TYR A 118 7.08 8.63 -2.03
C TYR A 118 7.91 7.91 -3.11
N LEU A 119 7.27 7.48 -4.20
CA LEU A 119 7.94 6.84 -5.34
C LEU A 119 8.98 7.78 -5.99
N TRP A 120 8.64 9.05 -6.17
CA TRP A 120 9.56 10.06 -6.70
C TRP A 120 10.76 10.29 -5.79
N ALA A 121 10.57 10.34 -4.47
CA ALA A 121 11.68 10.45 -3.53
C ALA A 121 12.67 9.27 -3.65
N LYS A 122 12.17 8.04 -3.87
CA LYS A 122 13.03 6.88 -4.16
C LYS A 122 13.74 7.04 -5.51
N LYS A 123 13.04 7.44 -6.57
CA LYS A 123 13.66 7.71 -7.88
C LYS A 123 14.79 8.74 -7.81
N ASP A 124 14.56 9.84 -7.11
CA ASP A 124 15.56 10.90 -6.91
C ASP A 124 16.78 10.36 -6.15
N ALA A 125 16.59 9.48 -5.16
CA ALA A 125 17.69 8.86 -4.41
C ALA A 125 18.54 7.90 -5.26
N TYR A 126 17.92 7.20 -6.23
CA TYR A 126 18.62 6.39 -7.24
C TYR A 126 19.37 7.28 -8.24
N ALA A 127 18.73 8.33 -8.75
CA ALA A 127 19.33 9.29 -9.67
C ALA A 127 20.53 10.02 -9.06
N ALA A 128 20.43 10.42 -7.78
CA ALA A 128 21.53 11.04 -7.04
C ALA A 128 22.77 10.14 -6.86
N ARG A 129 22.60 8.82 -7.04
CA ARG A 129 23.68 7.81 -6.99
C ARG A 129 24.08 7.31 -8.37
N GLU A 130 23.51 7.89 -9.43
CA GLU A 130 23.75 7.48 -10.83
C GLU A 130 23.40 6.01 -11.10
N VAL A 131 22.49 5.43 -10.30
CA VAL A 131 22.00 4.05 -10.46
C VAL A 131 20.63 4.09 -11.14
N PRO A 132 20.40 3.30 -12.21
CA PRO A 132 19.08 3.24 -12.84
C PRO A 132 18.03 2.67 -11.88
N PHE A 133 16.86 3.28 -11.85
CA PHE A 133 15.74 2.77 -11.06
C PHE A 133 15.25 1.42 -11.62
N PRO A 134 14.96 0.40 -10.79
CA PRO A 134 14.56 -0.92 -11.27
C PRO A 134 13.24 -0.89 -12.06
N ASN A 135 13.29 -1.26 -13.35
CA ASN A 135 12.13 -1.28 -14.23
C ASN A 135 11.03 -2.23 -13.74
N GLU A 136 11.39 -3.36 -13.12
CA GLU A 136 10.42 -4.32 -12.57
C GLU A 136 9.43 -3.67 -11.58
N VAL A 137 9.93 -2.77 -10.72
CA VAL A 137 9.09 -2.04 -9.76
C VAL A 137 8.18 -1.05 -10.48
N MET A 138 8.69 -0.38 -11.53
CA MET A 138 7.89 0.53 -12.34
C MET A 138 6.76 -0.19 -13.08
N PHE A 139 7.04 -1.33 -13.71
CA PHE A 139 6.02 -2.14 -14.38
C PHE A 139 4.91 -2.57 -13.41
N ARG A 140 5.28 -2.94 -12.18
CA ARG A 140 4.30 -3.32 -11.16
C ARG A 140 3.44 -2.14 -10.70
N VAL A 141 4.03 -0.94 -10.59
CA VAL A 141 3.30 0.29 -10.26
C VAL A 141 2.35 0.67 -11.40
N GLU A 142 2.79 0.57 -12.65
CA GLU A 142 1.97 0.83 -13.85
C GLU A 142 0.76 -0.11 -13.91
N GLU A 143 0.98 -1.40 -13.68
CA GLU A 143 -0.08 -2.41 -13.61
C GLU A 143 -1.09 -2.09 -12.50
N MET A 144 -0.61 -1.74 -11.31
CA MET A 144 -1.49 -1.35 -10.20
C MET A 144 -2.34 -0.12 -10.55
N ILE A 145 -1.76 0.90 -11.17
CA ILE A 145 -2.47 2.13 -11.51
C ILE A 145 -3.53 1.87 -12.57
N GLU A 146 -3.21 1.09 -13.60
CA GLU A 146 -4.19 0.70 -14.61
C GLU A 146 -5.32 -0.13 -14.00
N TYR A 147 -5.01 -1.00 -13.03
CA TYR A 147 -6.01 -1.78 -12.30
C TYR A 147 -6.96 -0.89 -11.48
N VAL A 148 -6.43 0.05 -10.67
CA VAL A 148 -7.26 0.89 -9.81
C VAL A 148 -7.90 2.08 -10.52
N ARG A 149 -7.31 2.54 -11.63
CA ARG A 149 -7.71 3.73 -12.38
C ARG A 149 -7.41 3.55 -13.88
N LYS A 150 -8.24 2.75 -14.55
CA LYS A 150 -8.16 2.51 -16.01
C LYS A 150 -7.95 3.80 -16.80
N GLY A 151 -6.89 3.84 -17.60
CA GLY A 151 -6.54 4.98 -18.47
C GLY A 151 -5.88 6.16 -17.75
N SER A 152 -5.49 6.02 -16.48
CA SER A 152 -4.71 7.06 -15.78
C SER A 152 -3.23 6.92 -16.10
N LYS A 153 -2.58 8.06 -16.34
CA LYS A 153 -1.13 8.11 -16.54
C LYS A 153 -0.42 8.38 -15.21
N LEU A 154 0.74 7.75 -15.03
CA LEU A 154 1.67 8.12 -13.97
C LEU A 154 2.09 9.59 -14.13
N PRO A 155 2.18 10.35 -13.03
CA PRO A 155 2.74 11.69 -13.10
C PRO A 155 4.19 11.61 -13.60
N GLU A 156 4.49 12.37 -14.65
CA GLU A 156 5.82 12.39 -15.26
C GLU A 156 6.82 13.18 -14.43
N ASN A 157 6.32 14.04 -13.52
CA ASN A 157 7.14 14.94 -12.71
C ASN A 157 6.68 15.02 -11.25
N MET A 158 7.61 15.37 -10.35
CA MET A 158 7.31 15.62 -8.92
C MET A 158 6.24 16.71 -8.72
N LYS A 159 6.19 17.71 -9.61
CA LYS A 159 5.14 18.76 -9.61
C LYS A 159 3.75 18.23 -9.97
N GLU A 160 3.67 17.23 -10.86
CA GLU A 160 2.40 16.59 -11.22
C GLU A 160 1.97 15.60 -10.13
N ALA A 161 2.92 14.95 -9.46
CA ALA A 161 2.66 14.14 -8.27
C ALA A 161 2.17 14.95 -7.05
N GLN A 162 2.16 16.29 -7.14
CA GLN A 162 1.67 17.17 -6.08
C GLN A 162 0.22 17.64 -6.26
N GLN A 163 -0.37 17.48 -7.45
CA GLN A 163 -1.73 17.87 -7.80
C GLN A 163 -2.71 16.71 -7.66
#